data_AF-A0A831TZL4-F1
#
_entry.id   AF-A0A831TZL4-F1
#
_cell.length_a   1.000
_cell.length_b   1.000
_cell.length_c   1.000
_cell.angle_alpha   90.00
_cell.angle_beta   90.00
_cell.angle_gamma   90.00
#
_symmetry.space_group_name_H-M   'P 1'
#
loop_
_entity.id
_entity.type
_entity.pdbx_description
1 polymer ?
#
loop_
_entity_poly.entity_id
_entity_poly.type
_entity_poly.pdbx_seq_one_letter_code
_entity_poly.pdbx_strand_id
1 'polypeptide(L)'
;MIRKVAFGKAMGAGALGAVAWEAVARPFLVAGATRTDIVFVLGTLLAPPDRPMLWYPIGLAAHALVGAIWALVYGYFFWATWPWPPLLQGLAFALVPWLLASVAMLPQLTMLHPLVARGGWPAPGLFGAGNGWPGVATVFLGHATYGAVLGALYTHPVGHPVTAERRGALPPIPPV
;
A
#
# COMPACT_ATOMS: atom_id res chain seq x y z
N MET A 1 -24.37 3.35 10.74
CA MET A 1 -23.70 2.56 11.80
C MET A 1 -22.21 2.55 11.51
N ILE A 2 -21.37 2.99 12.46
CA ILE A 2 -19.91 3.01 12.29
C ILE A 2 -19.38 1.57 12.38
N ARG A 3 -18.69 1.10 11.35
CA ARG A 3 -18.07 -0.24 11.34
C ARG A 3 -16.85 -0.23 12.26
N LYS A 4 -16.65 -1.31 13.03
CA LYS A 4 -15.46 -1.46 13.88
C LYS A 4 -14.22 -1.74 13.03
N VAL A 5 -13.10 -1.11 13.39
CA VAL A 5 -11.80 -1.30 12.73
C VAL A 5 -11.01 -2.39 13.45
N ALA A 6 -10.48 -3.35 12.70
CA ALA A 6 -9.63 -4.41 13.21
C ALA A 6 -8.16 -4.05 12.97
N PHE A 7 -7.55 -3.32 13.91
CA PHE A 7 -6.22 -2.76 13.75
C PHE A 7 -5.16 -3.74 13.25
N GLY A 8 -5.01 -4.89 13.91
CA GLY A 8 -4.01 -5.89 13.50
C GLY A 8 -4.23 -6.40 12.07
N LYS A 9 -5.50 -6.61 11.67
CA LYS A 9 -5.85 -7.03 10.32
C LYS A 9 -5.58 -5.92 9.29
N ALA A 10 -5.88 -4.66 9.64
CA ALA A 10 -5.60 -3.51 8.78
C ALA A 10 -4.08 -3.37 8.55
N MET A 11 -3.30 -3.34 9.63
CA MET A 11 -1.84 -3.24 9.56
C MET A 11 -1.23 -4.38 8.75
N GLY A 12 -1.66 -5.62 8.99
CA GLY A 12 -1.21 -6.79 8.23
C GLY A 12 -1.54 -6.70 6.75
N ALA A 13 -2.78 -6.32 6.40
CA ALA A 13 -3.18 -6.12 5.00
C ALA A 13 -2.38 -5.01 4.31
N GLY A 14 -2.12 -3.90 5.01
CA GLY A 14 -1.29 -2.80 4.51
C GLY A 14 0.16 -3.20 4.27
N ALA A 15 0.78 -3.86 5.24
CA ALA A 15 2.15 -4.36 5.11
C ALA A 15 2.28 -5.35 3.95
N LEU A 16 1.37 -6.32 3.84
CA LEU A 16 1.33 -7.27 2.72
C LEU A 16 1.09 -6.57 1.38
N GLY A 17 0.25 -5.54 1.33
CA GLY A 17 0.04 -4.72 0.13
C GLY A 17 1.32 -4.03 -0.33
N ALA A 18 2.13 -3.51 0.59
CA ALA A 18 3.40 -2.87 0.27
C ALA A 18 4.47 -3.90 -0.18
N VAL A 19 4.45 -5.11 0.36
CA VAL A 19 5.31 -6.22 -0.14
C VAL A 19 4.86 -6.66 -1.54
N ALA A 20 3.54 -6.72 -1.80
CA ALA A 20 3.02 -7.05 -3.12
C ALA A 20 3.34 -5.96 -4.16
N TRP A 21 3.30 -4.68 -3.77
CA TRP A 21 3.79 -3.56 -4.57
C TRP A 21 5.24 -3.80 -5.01
N GLU A 22 6.11 -4.19 -4.07
CA GLU A 22 7.52 -4.46 -4.34
C GLU A 22 7.70 -5.64 -5.29
N ALA A 23 6.93 -6.72 -5.10
CA ALA A 23 6.94 -7.86 -6.01
C ALA A 23 6.54 -7.48 -7.45
N VAL A 24 5.66 -6.49 -7.64
CA VAL A 24 5.28 -5.96 -8.95
C VAL A 24 6.34 -5.02 -9.51
N ALA A 25 6.97 -4.19 -8.68
CA ALA A 25 8.00 -3.23 -9.12
C ALA A 25 9.31 -3.92 -9.51
N ARG A 26 9.70 -4.98 -8.80
CA ARG A 26 11.00 -5.64 -8.95
C ARG A 26 11.29 -6.17 -10.37
N PRO A 27 10.34 -6.77 -11.11
CA PRO A 27 10.53 -7.11 -12.51
C PRO A 27 10.91 -5.91 -13.41
N PHE A 28 10.27 -4.75 -13.23
CA PHE A 28 10.61 -3.54 -14.01
C PHE A 28 12.01 -3.02 -13.68
N LEU A 29 12.41 -3.13 -12.41
CA LEU A 29 13.75 -2.76 -11.94
C LEU A 29 14.82 -3.69 -12.53
N VAL A 30 14.60 -5.00 -12.46
CA VAL A 30 15.53 -6.01 -12.99
C VAL A 30 15.65 -5.90 -14.52
N ALA A 31 14.55 -5.59 -15.21
CA ALA A 31 14.55 -5.35 -16.65
C ALA A 31 15.18 -4.00 -17.05
N GLY A 32 15.57 -3.16 -16.08
CA GLY A 32 16.10 -1.81 -16.34
C GLY A 32 15.08 -0.84 -16.92
N ALA A 33 13.79 -1.19 -16.93
CA ALA A 33 12.73 -0.36 -17.49
C ALA A 33 12.53 0.91 -16.66
N THR A 34 12.72 0.82 -15.34
CA THR A 34 12.67 1.96 -14.41
C THR A 34 13.84 1.90 -13.44
N ARG A 35 14.19 3.06 -12.87
CA ARG A 35 15.08 3.17 -11.70
C ARG A 35 14.33 3.64 -10.46
N THR A 36 13.00 3.64 -10.47
CA THR A 36 12.20 3.98 -9.29
C THR A 36 12.19 2.79 -8.32
N ASP A 37 13.20 2.72 -7.44
CA ASP A 37 13.30 1.70 -6.39
C ASP A 37 13.10 2.36 -5.01
N ILE A 38 11.87 2.35 -4.49
CA ILE A 38 11.57 2.97 -3.19
C ILE A 38 12.26 2.22 -2.03
N VAL A 39 12.44 0.90 -2.16
CA VAL A 39 13.11 0.08 -1.15
C VAL A 39 14.58 0.45 -1.08
N PHE A 40 15.23 0.66 -2.23
CA PHE A 40 16.59 1.20 -2.28
C PHE A 40 16.66 2.60 -1.67
N VAL A 41 15.79 3.53 -2.06
CA VAL A 41 15.76 4.90 -1.53
C VAL A 41 15.58 4.91 -0.01
N LEU A 42 14.61 4.17 0.52
CA LEU A 42 14.36 4.12 1.97
C LEU A 42 15.48 3.41 2.72
N GLY A 43 15.99 2.31 2.17
CA GLY A 43 17.06 1.53 2.78
C GLY A 43 18.38 2.31 2.85
N THR A 44 18.70 3.04 1.79
CA THR A 44 19.99 3.75 1.69
C THR A 44 20.03 5.10 2.42
N LEU A 45 18.90 5.53 3.01
CA LEU A 45 18.92 6.57 4.04
C LEU A 45 19.63 6.12 5.32
N LEU A 46 19.63 4.81 5.62
CA LEU A 46 20.13 4.26 6.88
C LEU A 46 21.28 3.27 6.70
N ALA A 47 21.53 2.77 5.49
CA ALA A 47 22.57 1.81 5.20
C ALA A 47 23.36 2.16 3.92
N PRO A 48 24.65 1.77 3.83
CA PRO A 48 25.43 2.00 2.61
C PRO A 48 24.87 1.28 1.37
N PRO A 49 24.90 1.91 0.17
CA PRO A 49 24.33 1.34 -1.06
C PRO A 49 25.07 0.10 -1.57
N ASP A 50 26.35 -0.05 -1.23
CA ASP A 50 27.21 -1.19 -1.58
C ASP A 50 26.90 -2.45 -0.73
N ARG A 51 25.98 -2.36 0.23
CA ARG A 51 25.62 -3.45 1.15
C ARG A 51 24.14 -3.86 1.00
N PRO A 52 23.76 -4.56 -0.08
CA PRO A 52 22.36 -4.94 -0.36
C PRO A 52 21.70 -5.78 0.73
N MET A 53 22.47 -6.64 1.40
CA MET A 53 21.96 -7.44 2.52
C MET A 53 21.55 -6.60 3.74
N LEU A 54 21.97 -5.32 3.80
CA LEU A 54 21.57 -4.39 4.86
C LEU A 54 20.46 -3.45 4.38
N TRP A 55 20.66 -2.72 3.27
CA TRP A 55 19.70 -1.69 2.87
C TRP A 55 18.37 -2.30 2.40
N TYR A 56 18.38 -3.47 1.76
CA TYR A 56 17.16 -4.06 1.23
C TYR A 56 16.13 -4.41 2.32
N PRO A 57 16.46 -5.20 3.36
CA PRO A 57 15.49 -5.50 4.42
C PRO A 57 15.05 -4.25 5.19
N ILE A 58 15.93 -3.27 5.39
CA ILE A 58 15.59 -1.99 6.04
C ILE A 58 14.57 -1.22 5.19
N GLY A 59 14.84 -1.07 3.90
CA GLY A 59 13.96 -0.36 2.98
C GLY A 59 12.61 -1.05 2.81
N LEU A 60 12.60 -2.39 2.74
CA LEU A 60 11.37 -3.17 2.65
C LEU A 60 10.55 -3.06 3.92
N ALA A 61 11.19 -3.13 5.09
CA ALA A 61 10.53 -2.94 6.38
C ALA A 61 9.96 -1.52 6.53
N ALA A 62 10.71 -0.50 6.13
CA ALA A 62 10.24 0.89 6.13
C ALA A 62 9.03 1.06 5.20
N HIS A 63 9.08 0.50 4.00
CA HIS A 63 7.97 0.57 3.06
C HIS A 63 6.72 -0.18 3.57
N ALA A 64 6.91 -1.38 4.14
CA ALA A 64 5.85 -2.15 4.76
C ALA A 64 5.21 -1.42 5.95
N LEU A 65 6.01 -0.73 6.77
CA LEU A 65 5.52 0.10 7.87
C LEU A 65 4.66 1.27 7.35
N VAL A 66 5.10 1.97 6.30
CA VAL A 66 4.30 3.02 5.65
C VAL A 66 2.98 2.45 5.13
N GLY A 67 3.00 1.26 4.50
CA GLY A 67 1.79 0.55 4.08
C GLY A 67 0.85 0.22 5.25
N ALA A 68 1.39 -0.26 6.37
CA ALA A 68 0.60 -0.55 7.57
C ALA A 68 -0.07 0.71 8.15
N ILE A 69 0.65 1.84 8.20
CA ILE A 69 0.11 3.13 8.65
C ILE A 69 -1.04 3.59 7.75
N TRP A 70 -0.86 3.53 6.43
CA TRP A 70 -1.92 3.90 5.49
C TRP A 70 -3.14 2.99 5.57
N ALA A 71 -2.96 1.70 5.86
CA ALA A 71 -4.08 0.79 6.04
C ALA A 71 -4.95 1.12 7.26
N LEU A 72 -4.40 1.77 8.29
CA LEU A 72 -5.21 2.32 9.39
C LEU A 72 -6.10 3.45 8.90
N VAL A 73 -5.55 4.38 8.10
CA VAL A 73 -6.32 5.46 7.46
C VAL A 73 -7.43 4.87 6.58
N TYR A 74 -7.12 3.86 5.78
CA TYR A 74 -8.13 3.13 5.00
C TYR A 74 -9.24 2.56 5.87
N GLY A 75 -8.88 1.86 6.94
CA GLY A 75 -9.83 1.23 7.85
C GLY A 75 -10.82 2.23 8.47
N TYR A 76 -10.34 3.39 8.88
CA TYR A 76 -11.14 4.44 9.53
C TYR A 76 -11.96 5.28 8.56
N PHE A 77 -11.36 5.71 7.44
CA PHE A 77 -11.98 6.72 6.60
C PHE A 77 -12.67 6.10 5.39
N PHE A 78 -12.14 5.04 4.79
CA PHE A 78 -12.73 4.42 3.61
C PHE A 78 -13.67 3.28 3.97
N TRP A 79 -13.14 2.27 4.65
CA TRP A 79 -13.90 1.05 4.95
C TRP A 79 -15.12 1.30 5.83
N ALA A 80 -14.98 2.17 6.84
CA ALA A 80 -16.07 2.45 7.78
C ALA A 80 -17.16 3.37 7.21
N THR A 81 -16.86 4.11 6.14
CA THR A 81 -17.73 5.18 5.62
C THR A 81 -18.55 4.72 4.43
N TRP A 82 -17.95 4.01 3.46
CA TRP A 82 -18.61 3.68 2.20
C TRP A 82 -19.03 2.19 2.11
N PRO A 83 -20.20 1.87 1.53
CA PRO A 83 -20.67 0.50 1.35
C PRO A 83 -20.27 -0.11 -0.01
N TRP A 84 -19.15 0.30 -0.61
CA TRP A 84 -18.71 -0.23 -1.91
C TRP A 84 -18.10 -1.64 -1.81
N PRO A 85 -17.94 -2.37 -2.93
CA PRO A 85 -17.18 -3.62 -2.97
C PRO A 85 -15.75 -3.43 -2.43
N PRO A 86 -15.22 -4.36 -1.61
CA PRO A 86 -13.94 -4.17 -0.93
C PRO A 86 -12.75 -3.86 -1.86
N LEU A 87 -12.68 -4.56 -2.99
CA LEU A 87 -11.64 -4.32 -4.00
C LEU A 87 -11.71 -2.89 -4.56
N LEU A 88 -12.91 -2.43 -4.91
CA LEU A 88 -13.11 -1.07 -5.42
C LEU A 88 -12.76 -0.01 -4.37
N GLN A 89 -13.08 -0.25 -3.09
CA GLN A 89 -12.69 0.65 -2.01
C GLN A 89 -11.17 0.76 -1.87
N GLY A 90 -10.47 -0.37 -1.91
CA GLY A 90 -9.02 -0.40 -1.80
C GLY A 90 -8.34 0.32 -2.98
N LEU A 91 -8.83 0.09 -4.20
CA LEU A 91 -8.35 0.77 -5.40
C LEU A 91 -8.62 2.29 -5.35
N ALA A 92 -9.84 2.69 -5.00
CA ALA A 92 -10.20 4.10 -4.88
C ALA A 92 -9.37 4.80 -3.79
N PHE A 93 -9.16 4.13 -2.65
CA PHE A 93 -8.32 4.62 -1.58
C PHE A 93 -6.88 4.81 -2.04
N ALA A 94 -6.31 3.85 -2.79
CA ALA A 94 -4.92 3.89 -3.22
C ALA A 94 -4.54 5.08 -4.11
N LEU A 95 -5.53 5.76 -4.71
CA LEU A 95 -5.29 7.03 -5.40
C LEU A 95 -4.76 8.11 -4.45
N VAL A 96 -5.18 8.12 -3.19
CA VAL A 96 -4.74 9.09 -2.18
C VAL A 96 -3.25 8.96 -1.86
N PRO A 97 -2.73 7.80 -1.39
CA PRO A 97 -1.30 7.64 -1.16
C PRO A 97 -0.51 7.73 -2.47
N TRP A 98 -1.05 7.29 -3.62
CA TRP A 98 -0.37 7.46 -4.91
C TRP A 98 -0.11 8.93 -5.24
N LEU A 99 -1.14 9.77 -5.12
CA LEU A 99 -1.02 11.21 -5.34
C LEU A 99 -0.04 11.82 -4.33
N LEU A 100 -0.23 11.56 -3.02
CA LEU A 100 0.64 12.14 -1.99
C LEU A 100 2.10 11.70 -2.16
N ALA A 101 2.33 10.42 -2.44
CA ALA A 101 3.67 9.90 -2.70
C ALA A 101 4.29 10.60 -3.92
N SER A 102 3.53 10.75 -4.99
CA SER A 102 4.01 11.29 -6.26
C SER A 102 4.29 12.80 -6.22
N VAL A 103 3.46 13.57 -5.52
CA VAL A 103 3.53 15.05 -5.54
C VAL A 103 4.25 15.64 -4.34
N ALA A 104 4.31 14.92 -3.22
CA ALA A 104 4.92 15.42 -1.99
C ALA A 104 6.10 14.56 -1.55
N MET A 105 5.89 13.25 -1.33
CA MET A 105 6.92 12.43 -0.70
C MET A 105 8.13 12.19 -1.61
N LEU A 106 7.94 11.89 -2.90
CA LEU A 106 9.05 11.67 -3.83
C LEU A 106 9.96 12.90 -3.96
N PRO A 107 9.44 14.13 -4.18
CA PRO A 107 10.26 15.35 -4.12
C PRO A 107 10.99 15.51 -2.79
N GLN A 108 10.32 15.31 -1.66
CA GLN A 108 10.93 15.46 -0.33
C GLN A 108 12.05 14.44 -0.10
N LEU A 109 11.82 13.16 -0.42
CA LEU A 109 12.83 12.12 -0.33
C LEU A 109 14.04 12.47 -1.21
N THR A 110 13.81 12.95 -2.43
CA THR A 110 14.88 13.38 -3.34
C THR A 110 15.74 14.48 -2.74
N MET A 111 15.14 15.48 -2.09
CA MET A 111 15.86 16.59 -1.43
C MET A 111 16.65 16.14 -0.21
N LEU A 112 16.15 15.14 0.52
CA LEU A 112 16.79 14.63 1.74
C LEU A 112 17.81 13.52 1.47
N HIS A 113 17.78 12.88 0.29
CA HIS A 113 18.55 11.68 0.01
C HIS A 113 20.02 12.00 -0.34
N PRO A 114 21.01 11.54 0.46
CA PRO A 114 22.42 11.89 0.23
C PRO A 114 22.96 11.47 -1.14
N LEU A 115 22.52 10.32 -1.68
CA LEU A 115 22.96 9.86 -2.99
C LEU A 115 22.41 10.72 -4.13
N VAL A 116 21.20 11.27 -3.98
CA VAL A 116 20.64 12.14 -5.02
C VAL A 116 21.30 13.51 -4.96
N ALA A 117 21.49 14.05 -3.74
CA ALA A 117 22.16 15.33 -3.53
C ALA A 117 23.59 15.36 -4.10
N ARG A 118 24.29 14.22 -4.09
CA ARG A 118 25.66 14.08 -4.64
C ARG A 118 25.70 13.67 -6.11
N GLY A 119 24.55 13.55 -6.79
CA GLY A 119 24.47 13.12 -8.19
C GLY A 119 24.74 11.63 -8.44
N GLY A 120 24.83 10.82 -7.38
CA GLY A 120 25.03 9.37 -7.48
C GLY A 120 23.75 8.59 -7.83
N TRP A 121 22.58 9.23 -7.77
CA TRP A 121 21.30 8.64 -8.14
C TRP A 121 20.40 9.68 -8.83
N PRO A 122 19.72 9.34 -9.95
CA PRO A 122 18.84 10.27 -10.63
C PRO A 122 17.62 10.60 -9.77
N ALA A 123 17.20 11.86 -9.80
CA ALA A 123 15.95 12.27 -9.17
C ALA A 123 14.76 11.60 -9.89
N PRO A 124 13.87 10.89 -9.18
CA PRO A 124 12.73 10.21 -9.80
C PRO A 124 11.69 11.17 -10.39
N GLY A 125 11.68 12.45 -10.00
CA GLY A 125 10.69 13.43 -10.46
C GLY A 125 9.26 13.15 -9.97
N LEU A 126 8.32 14.02 -10.33
CA LEU A 126 6.90 13.83 -10.00
C LEU A 126 6.38 12.55 -10.64
N PHE A 127 5.62 11.76 -9.88
CA PHE A 127 5.07 10.48 -10.33
C PHE A 127 6.13 9.44 -10.79
N GLY A 128 7.43 9.68 -10.57
CA GLY A 128 8.49 8.83 -11.15
C GLY A 128 8.85 9.16 -12.60
N ALA A 129 8.39 10.30 -13.14
CA ALA A 129 8.60 10.69 -14.54
C ALA A 129 10.06 10.96 -14.93
N GLY A 130 10.96 11.18 -13.96
CA GLY A 130 12.41 11.26 -14.18
C GLY A 130 13.01 9.95 -14.69
N ASN A 131 12.29 8.83 -14.54
CA ASN A 131 12.61 7.53 -15.10
C ASN A 131 11.82 7.21 -16.38
N GLY A 132 11.23 8.23 -17.02
CA GLY A 132 10.38 8.09 -18.19
C GLY A 132 9.03 7.43 -17.87
N TRP A 133 8.31 7.04 -18.93
CA TRP A 133 6.99 6.41 -18.81
C TRP A 133 6.96 5.13 -17.95
N PRO A 134 7.96 4.24 -18.00
CA PRO A 134 7.99 3.09 -17.11
C PRO A 134 8.02 3.47 -15.63
N GLY A 135 8.68 4.56 -15.26
CA GLY A 135 8.68 5.08 -13.89
C GLY A 135 7.28 5.42 -13.39
N VAL A 136 6.52 6.14 -14.22
CA VAL A 136 5.11 6.48 -13.92
C VAL A 136 4.25 5.23 -13.83
N ALA A 137 4.39 4.31 -14.79
CA ALA A 137 3.65 3.06 -14.81
C ALA A 137 3.93 2.21 -13.57
N THR A 138 5.19 2.05 -13.16
CA THR A 138 5.55 1.27 -11.96
C THR A 138 4.99 1.89 -10.69
N VAL A 139 5.08 3.22 -10.52
CA VAL A 139 4.52 3.90 -9.34
C VAL A 139 3.01 3.74 -9.27
N PHE A 140 2.31 3.93 -10.39
CA PHE A 140 0.86 3.76 -10.47
C PHE A 140 0.43 2.31 -10.21
N LEU A 141 1.01 1.36 -10.96
CA LEU A 141 0.68 -0.06 -10.85
C LEU A 141 0.93 -0.58 -9.46
N GLY A 142 2.06 -0.22 -8.85
CA GLY A 142 2.34 -0.62 -7.49
C GLY A 142 1.26 -0.14 -6.52
N HIS A 143 0.84 1.14 -6.58
CA HIS A 143 -0.21 1.63 -5.70
C HIS A 143 -1.57 0.97 -5.96
N ALA A 144 -1.90 0.72 -7.23
CA ALA A 144 -3.08 -0.07 -7.59
C ALA A 144 -3.01 -1.49 -6.98
N THR A 145 -1.86 -2.15 -7.04
CA THR A 145 -1.62 -3.45 -6.38
C THR A 145 -1.78 -3.36 -4.87
N TYR A 146 -1.20 -2.35 -4.23
CA TYR A 146 -1.38 -2.10 -2.80
C TYR A 146 -2.86 -1.97 -2.43
N GLY A 147 -3.61 -1.13 -3.16
CA GLY A 147 -5.05 -0.95 -2.95
C GLY A 147 -5.83 -2.23 -3.15
N ALA A 148 -5.52 -2.99 -4.21
CA ALA A 148 -6.18 -4.24 -4.50
C ALA A 148 -5.98 -5.27 -3.38
N VAL A 149 -4.74 -5.45 -2.91
CA VAL A 149 -4.39 -6.37 -1.82
C VAL A 149 -5.04 -5.92 -0.51
N LEU A 150 -4.96 -4.63 -0.19
CA LEU A 150 -5.57 -4.07 1.00
C LEU A 150 -7.09 -4.30 1.02
N GLY A 151 -7.78 -3.98 -0.07
CA GLY A 151 -9.23 -4.18 -0.19
C GLY A 151 -9.64 -5.65 -0.16
N ALA A 152 -8.86 -6.54 -0.77
CA ALA A 152 -9.12 -7.98 -0.78
C ALA A 152 -8.92 -8.63 0.60
N LEU A 153 -7.86 -8.24 1.31
CA LEU A 153 -7.50 -8.82 2.60
C LEU A 153 -8.28 -8.20 3.77
N TYR A 154 -8.56 -6.90 3.72
CA TYR A 154 -9.29 -6.18 4.77
C TYR A 154 -10.82 -6.23 4.56
N THR A 155 -11.33 -7.42 4.31
CA THR A 155 -12.77 -7.70 4.25
C THR A 155 -13.31 -8.10 5.62
N HIS A 156 -14.54 -7.73 5.96
CA HIS A 156 -15.21 -8.16 7.20
C HIS A 156 -14.38 -8.03 8.52
N PRO A 157 -13.84 -6.85 8.87
CA PRO A 157 -12.78 -6.75 9.88
C PRO A 157 -13.14 -7.19 11.30
N VAL A 158 -14.34 -6.93 11.84
CA VAL A 158 -14.89 -7.65 13.02
C VAL A 158 -16.33 -7.18 13.23
N GLY A 159 -17.18 -8.05 13.78
CA GLY A 159 -18.55 -7.68 14.14
C GLY A 159 -19.48 -7.45 12.95
N HIS A 160 -19.14 -8.00 11.77
CA HIS A 160 -20.18 -8.23 10.78
C HIS A 160 -21.24 -9.11 11.46
N PRO A 161 -22.49 -8.64 11.53
CA PRO A 161 -23.55 -9.54 11.92
C PRO A 161 -23.49 -10.72 10.95
N VAL A 162 -23.41 -11.94 11.48
CA VAL A 162 -23.60 -13.17 10.69
C VAL A 162 -25.06 -13.27 10.20
N THR A 163 -25.90 -12.27 10.49
CA THR A 163 -27.30 -12.17 10.09
C THR A 163 -27.41 -11.65 8.66
N ALA A 164 -28.13 -12.32 7.75
CA ALA A 164 -29.54 -12.63 7.92
C ALA A 164 -30.08 -13.87 7.15
N GLU A 165 -29.27 -14.85 6.76
CA GLU A 165 -29.81 -16.03 6.02
C GLU A 165 -30.19 -17.24 6.89
N ARG A 166 -29.73 -17.30 8.15
CA ARG A 166 -30.00 -18.44 9.06
C ARG A 166 -31.09 -18.19 10.12
N ARG A 167 -31.95 -17.21 9.93
CA ARG A 167 -33.16 -17.00 10.77
C ARG A 167 -34.48 -17.31 10.04
N GLY A 168 -34.42 -18.12 8.98
CA GLY A 168 -35.60 -18.59 8.24
C GLY A 168 -36.15 -19.96 8.66
N ALA A 169 -35.59 -20.62 9.68
CA ALA A 169 -36.04 -21.96 10.08
C ALA A 169 -36.11 -22.10 11.61
N LEU A 170 -36.95 -21.30 12.26
CA LEU A 170 -37.61 -21.79 13.47
C LEU A 170 -38.96 -22.33 13.02
N PRO A 171 -39.24 -23.64 13.18
CA PRO A 171 -40.55 -24.18 12.87
C PRO A 171 -41.62 -23.48 13.73
N PRO A 172 -42.85 -23.32 13.21
CA PRO A 172 -43.94 -22.70 13.96
C PRO A 172 -44.18 -23.46 15.27
N ILE A 173 -44.31 -22.72 16.37
CA ILE A 173 -44.71 -23.28 17.66
C ILE A 173 -46.20 -23.68 17.52
N PRO A 174 -46.58 -24.94 17.78
CA PRO A 174 -47.97 -25.35 17.70
C PRO A 174 -48.81 -24.65 18.78
N PRO A 175 -50.09 -24.34 18.49
CA PRO A 175 -51.00 -23.74 19.46
C PRO A 175 -51.28 -24.71 20.61
N VAL A 176 -51.37 -24.15 21.83
CA VAL A 176 -51.73 -24.83 23.09
C VAL A 176 -53.24 -25.02 23.16
#